data_AF-A0A553Q4H6-F1
#
_entry.id   AF-A0A553Q4H6-F1
#
_cell.length_a   1.000
_cell.length_b   1.000
_cell.length_c   1.000
_cell.angle_alpha   90.00
_cell.angle_beta   90.00
_cell.angle_gamma   90.00
#
_symmetry.space_group_name_H-M   'P 1'
#
loop_
_entity.id
_entity.type
_entity.pdbx_description
1 polymer ?
#
loop_
_entity_poly.entity_id
_entity_poly.type
_entity_poly.pdbx_seq_one_letter_code
_entity_poly.pdbx_strand_id
1 'polypeptide(L)'
;MLLLRIMEQSASPQYIWDRMLGGFKHKNNRTREGVCLFLISTLNTYGAQGLTLSKIVPHICNLLGDPTSQVRDAAMNCLVEIYRHVGERVRIDLSKKGLPQSRLNVIFSRFDEVQRSGNMILSSGSGRCFLCVQTSTGRCSTRY
;
A
#
# COMPACT_ATOMS: atom_id res chain seq x y z
N MET A 1 4.72 13.18 -13.68
CA MET A 1 3.71 14.26 -13.80
C MET A 1 2.89 14.25 -15.09
N LEU A 2 3.26 13.52 -16.17
CA LEU A 2 2.38 13.37 -17.34
C LEU A 2 1.28 12.29 -17.16
N LEU A 3 1.58 11.22 -16.41
CA LEU A 3 0.64 10.11 -16.18
C LEU A 3 -0.62 10.51 -15.40
N LEU A 4 -0.51 11.45 -14.46
CA LEU A 4 -1.66 12.00 -13.72
C LEU A 4 -2.64 12.75 -14.63
N ARG A 5 -2.13 13.47 -15.66
CA ARG A 5 -2.98 14.17 -16.63
C ARG A 5 -3.73 13.23 -17.58
N ILE A 6 -3.21 12.03 -17.81
CA ILE A 6 -3.89 11.00 -18.61
C ILE A 6 -4.96 10.28 -17.76
N MET A 7 -4.76 10.13 -16.45
CA MET A 7 -5.80 9.62 -15.54
C MET A 7 -7.05 10.51 -15.56
N GLU A 8 -6.87 11.83 -15.57
CA GLU A 8 -7.95 12.83 -15.61
C GLU A 8 -8.81 12.73 -16.90
N GLN A 9 -8.28 12.16 -17.99
CA GLN A 9 -8.95 12.02 -19.29
C GLN A 9 -9.45 10.60 -19.61
N SER A 10 -9.36 9.63 -18.68
CA SER A 10 -9.69 8.23 -18.95
C SER A 10 -10.78 7.65 -18.04
N ALA A 11 -11.58 6.73 -18.60
CA ALA A 11 -12.89 6.31 -18.10
C ALA A 11 -12.96 5.49 -16.79
N SER A 12 -11.84 5.20 -16.12
CA SER A 12 -11.76 4.81 -14.69
C SER A 12 -10.32 4.51 -14.29
N PRO A 13 -9.87 4.81 -13.06
CA PRO A 13 -8.53 4.47 -12.57
C PRO A 13 -8.15 2.99 -12.74
N GLN A 14 -9.14 2.10 -12.68
CA GLN A 14 -8.99 0.65 -12.82
C GLN A 14 -8.49 0.23 -14.21
N TYR A 15 -8.98 0.86 -15.29
CA TYR A 15 -8.60 0.53 -16.67
C TYR A 15 -7.12 0.84 -16.95
N ILE A 16 -6.61 1.94 -16.39
CA ILE A 16 -5.19 2.28 -16.45
C ILE A 16 -4.36 1.22 -15.72
N TRP A 17 -4.80 0.80 -14.54
CA TRP A 17 -4.06 -0.16 -13.73
C TRP A 17 -3.95 -1.53 -14.41
N ASP A 18 -5.01 -2.04 -15.02
CA ASP A 18 -4.96 -3.32 -15.75
C ASP A 18 -3.91 -3.30 -16.88
N ARG A 19 -3.73 -2.16 -17.58
CA ARG A 19 -2.67 -2.01 -18.58
C ARG A 19 -1.27 -1.77 -17.99
N MET A 20 -1.20 -1.18 -16.80
CA MET A 20 0.06 -0.86 -16.11
C MET A 20 0.68 -2.06 -15.39
N LEU A 21 -0.07 -3.14 -15.14
CA LEU A 21 0.45 -4.35 -14.49
C LEU A 21 1.67 -4.94 -15.21
N GLY A 22 1.73 -4.83 -16.55
CA GLY A 22 2.89 -5.26 -17.35
C GLY A 22 4.17 -4.48 -17.04
N GLY A 23 4.05 -3.25 -16.55
CA GLY A 23 5.17 -2.37 -16.23
C GLY A 23 6.01 -2.88 -15.06
N PHE A 24 5.42 -3.62 -14.10
CA PHE A 24 6.15 -4.25 -12.99
C PHE A 24 7.17 -5.31 -13.45
N LYS A 25 7.01 -5.87 -14.66
CA LYS A 25 7.92 -6.88 -15.23
C LYS A 25 8.78 -6.33 -16.37
N HIS A 26 8.78 -5.02 -16.59
CA HIS A 26 9.48 -4.41 -17.70
C HIS A 26 11.01 -4.51 -17.55
N LYS A 27 11.73 -4.71 -18.67
CA LYS A 27 13.21 -4.84 -18.66
C LYS A 27 13.93 -3.60 -18.11
N ASN A 28 13.37 -2.42 -18.35
CA ASN A 28 13.91 -1.15 -17.86
C ASN A 28 13.57 -0.94 -16.39
N ASN A 29 14.59 -0.81 -15.54
CA ASN A 29 14.45 -0.58 -14.10
C ASN A 29 13.70 0.72 -13.76
N ARG A 30 13.93 1.80 -14.51
CA ARG A 30 13.21 3.08 -14.35
C ARG A 30 11.71 2.94 -14.59
N THR A 31 11.29 2.03 -15.46
CA THR A 31 9.87 1.74 -15.68
C THR A 31 9.28 1.03 -14.46
N ARG A 32 9.97 0.01 -13.93
CA ARG A 32 9.50 -0.73 -12.74
C ARG A 32 9.38 0.20 -11.53
N GLU A 33 10.40 1.02 -11.30
CA GLU A 33 10.40 2.08 -10.28
C GLU A 33 9.28 3.11 -10.51
N GLY A 34 9.14 3.61 -11.74
CA GLY A 34 8.12 4.61 -12.08
C GLY A 34 6.70 4.13 -11.84
N VAL A 35 6.41 2.85 -12.09
CA VAL A 35 5.10 2.25 -11.81
C VAL A 35 4.84 2.17 -10.31
N CYS A 36 5.85 1.84 -9.50
CA CYS A 36 5.77 1.90 -8.03
C CYS A 36 5.44 3.32 -7.54
N LEU A 37 6.21 4.32 -7.98
CA LEU A 37 5.99 5.71 -7.58
C LEU A 37 4.62 6.22 -8.01
N PHE A 38 4.15 5.81 -9.18
CA PHE A 38 2.82 6.14 -9.65
C PHE A 38 1.70 5.50 -8.80
N LEU A 39 1.90 4.28 -8.32
CA LEU A 39 0.98 3.64 -7.37
C LEU A 39 0.85 4.43 -6.07
N ILE A 40 1.99 4.82 -5.50
CA ILE A 40 2.03 5.66 -4.29
C ILE A 40 1.26 6.97 -4.52
N SER A 41 1.53 7.64 -5.63
CA SER A 41 0.82 8.88 -5.98
C SER A 41 -0.68 8.64 -6.16
N THR A 42 -1.07 7.53 -6.79
CA THR A 42 -2.49 7.20 -7.00
C THR A 42 -3.20 6.97 -5.66
N LEU A 43 -2.57 6.23 -4.75
CA LEU A 43 -3.09 6.00 -3.40
C LEU A 43 -3.21 7.32 -2.63
N ASN A 44 -2.21 8.19 -2.71
CA ASN A 44 -2.24 9.49 -2.06
C ASN A 44 -3.33 10.43 -2.61
N THR A 45 -3.62 10.39 -3.92
CA THR A 45 -4.62 11.26 -4.54
C THR A 45 -6.05 10.72 -4.43
N TYR A 46 -6.25 9.43 -4.69
CA TYR A 46 -7.58 8.82 -4.84
C TYR A 46 -7.92 7.80 -3.75
N GLY A 47 -6.97 7.45 -2.88
CA GLY A 47 -7.12 6.40 -1.88
C GLY A 47 -7.11 4.98 -2.46
N ALA A 48 -7.30 4.00 -1.58
CA ALA A 48 -7.31 2.57 -1.93
C ALA A 48 -8.65 2.07 -2.52
N GLN A 49 -9.74 2.83 -2.41
CA GLN A 49 -11.10 2.36 -2.76
C GLN A 49 -11.30 2.12 -4.27
N GLY A 50 -10.54 2.82 -5.12
CA GLY A 50 -10.61 2.69 -6.58
C GLY A 50 -9.66 1.66 -7.19
N LEU A 51 -8.92 0.89 -6.36
CA LEU A 51 -7.87 -0.02 -6.82
C LEU A 51 -8.12 -1.46 -6.34
N THR A 52 -7.99 -2.41 -7.25
CA THR A 52 -7.99 -3.84 -6.88
C THR A 52 -6.62 -4.27 -6.34
N LEU A 53 -6.33 -3.90 -5.08
CA LEU A 53 -5.03 -4.14 -4.45
C LEU A 53 -4.64 -5.61 -4.39
N SER A 54 -5.60 -6.53 -4.29
CA SER A 54 -5.35 -7.99 -4.31
C SER A 54 -4.66 -8.48 -5.58
N LYS A 55 -4.87 -7.79 -6.72
CA LYS A 55 -4.17 -8.06 -7.98
C LYS A 55 -2.79 -7.40 -8.04
N ILE A 56 -2.63 -6.22 -7.43
CA ILE A 56 -1.42 -5.40 -7.53
C ILE A 56 -0.34 -5.86 -6.53
N VAL A 57 -0.71 -6.11 -5.27
CA VAL A 57 0.20 -6.51 -4.19
C VAL A 57 1.16 -7.64 -4.59
N PRO A 58 0.72 -8.74 -5.25
CA PRO A 58 1.63 -9.81 -5.69
C PRO A 58 2.75 -9.32 -6.62
N HIS A 59 2.48 -8.35 -7.49
CA HIS A 59 3.50 -7.77 -8.36
C HIS A 59 4.53 -6.97 -7.56
N ILE A 60 4.09 -6.22 -6.54
CA ILE A 60 4.98 -5.44 -5.67
C ILE A 60 5.86 -6.38 -4.84
N CYS A 61 5.30 -7.47 -4.30
CA CYS A 61 6.07 -8.45 -3.54
C CYS A 61 7.19 -9.08 -4.37
N ASN A 62 6.97 -9.29 -5.67
CA ASN A 62 8.02 -9.76 -6.57
C ASN A 62 9.14 -8.73 -6.73
N LEU A 63 8.81 -7.43 -6.77
CA LEU A 63 9.78 -6.35 -6.88
C LEU A 63 10.65 -6.15 -5.63
N LEU A 64 10.23 -6.65 -4.46
CA LEU A 64 11.10 -6.68 -3.28
C LEU A 64 12.37 -7.53 -3.50
N GLY A 65 12.35 -8.44 -4.48
CA GLY A 65 13.50 -9.24 -4.90
C GLY A 65 14.23 -8.69 -6.14
N ASP A 66 13.92 -7.48 -6.61
CA ASP A 66 14.54 -6.92 -7.82
C ASP A 66 16.06 -6.76 -7.64
N PRO A 67 16.89 -7.01 -8.68
CA PRO A 67 18.34 -6.75 -8.60
C PRO A 67 18.69 -5.29 -8.33
N THR A 68 17.81 -4.35 -8.72
CA THR A 68 18.02 -2.90 -8.57
C THR A 68 17.54 -2.43 -7.20
N SER A 69 18.41 -1.80 -6.41
CA SER A 69 18.05 -1.32 -5.06
C SER A 69 16.92 -0.29 -5.09
N GLN A 70 16.97 0.67 -6.02
CA GLN A 70 15.94 1.71 -6.16
C GLN A 70 14.54 1.11 -6.39
N VAL A 71 14.46 0.04 -7.18
CA VAL A 71 13.19 -0.66 -7.44
C VAL A 71 12.69 -1.38 -6.18
N ARG A 72 13.59 -2.01 -5.41
CA ARG A 72 13.24 -2.65 -4.13
C ARG A 72 12.74 -1.62 -3.11
N ASP A 73 13.40 -0.47 -3.02
CA ASP A 73 13.03 0.60 -2.11
C ASP A 73 11.67 1.21 -2.50
N ALA A 74 11.45 1.48 -3.79
CA ALA A 74 10.16 1.94 -4.30
C ALA A 74 9.03 0.92 -4.05
N ALA A 75 9.31 -0.37 -4.19
CA ALA A 75 8.35 -1.44 -3.90
C ALA A 75 8.01 -1.51 -2.40
N MET A 76 9.00 -1.35 -1.51
CA MET A 76 8.75 -1.28 -0.07
C MET A 76 7.88 -0.08 0.28
N ASN A 77 8.20 1.09 -0.27
CA ASN A 77 7.40 2.31 -0.07
C ASN A 77 5.95 2.13 -0.58
N CYS A 78 5.73 1.40 -1.68
CA CYS A 78 4.38 1.06 -2.13
C CYS A 78 3.62 0.22 -1.12
N LEU A 79 4.24 -0.83 -0.57
CA LEU A 79 3.59 -1.68 0.43
C LEU A 79 3.25 -0.89 1.69
N VAL A 80 4.15 -0.01 2.13
CA VAL A 80 3.90 0.90 3.25
C VAL A 80 2.72 1.82 2.96
N GLU A 81 2.65 2.44 1.78
CA GLU A 81 1.53 3.31 1.42
C GLU A 81 0.21 2.52 1.39
N ILE A 82 0.21 1.33 0.77
CA ILE A 82 -0.95 0.44 0.78
C ILE A 82 -1.39 0.11 2.22
N TYR A 83 -0.43 -0.18 3.12
CA TYR A 83 -0.72 -0.45 4.53
C TYR A 83 -1.32 0.78 5.23
N ARG A 84 -0.83 2.00 4.95
CA ARG A 84 -1.40 3.24 5.51
C ARG A 84 -2.88 3.40 5.17
N HIS A 85 -3.29 3.02 3.96
CA HIS A 85 -4.67 3.17 3.47
C HIS A 85 -5.59 2.01 3.87
N VAL A 86 -5.07 0.78 3.91
CA VAL A 86 -5.89 -0.44 4.10
C VAL A 86 -5.82 -1.00 5.53
N GLY A 87 -4.70 -0.79 6.21
CA GLY A 87 -4.38 -1.34 7.52
C GLY A 87 -4.07 -2.84 7.51
N GLU A 88 -4.41 -3.50 8.61
CA GLU A 88 -3.97 -4.86 8.93
C GLU A 88 -4.42 -5.94 7.93
N ARG A 89 -5.45 -5.67 7.13
CA ARG A 89 -5.90 -6.58 6.06
C ARG A 89 -4.76 -6.94 5.09
N VAL A 90 -3.89 -5.99 4.78
CA VAL A 90 -2.71 -6.21 3.92
C VAL A 90 -1.72 -7.17 4.57
N ARG A 91 -1.55 -7.13 5.90
CA ARG A 91 -0.66 -8.07 6.61
C ARG A 91 -1.16 -9.51 6.44
N ILE A 92 -2.45 -9.72 6.63
CA ILE A 92 -3.10 -11.04 6.49
C ILE A 92 -2.95 -11.57 5.06
N ASP A 93 -3.15 -10.71 4.06
CA ASP A 93 -3.02 -11.08 2.65
C ASP A 93 -1.59 -11.47 2.28
N LEU A 94 -0.58 -10.77 2.82
CA LEU A 94 0.83 -11.09 2.61
C LEU A 94 1.23 -12.41 3.28
N SER A 95 0.76 -12.67 4.52
CA SER A 95 1.02 -13.93 5.22
C SER A 95 0.50 -15.15 4.46
N LYS A 96 -0.62 -15.02 3.74
CA LYS A 96 -1.19 -16.10 2.93
C LYS A 96 -0.48 -16.32 1.59
N LYS A 97 0.44 -15.43 1.20
CA LYS A 97 1.08 -15.45 -0.13
C LYS A 97 2.30 -16.36 -0.24
N GLY A 98 2.75 -16.96 0.88
CA GLY A 98 3.88 -17.89 0.89
C GLY A 98 5.23 -17.22 0.61
N LEU A 99 5.39 -15.94 0.96
CA LEU A 99 6.68 -15.26 0.87
C LEU A 99 7.67 -15.83 1.91
N PRO A 100 8.98 -15.79 1.64
CA PRO A 100 9.99 -16.19 2.62
C PRO A 100 9.82 -15.41 3.93
N GLN A 101 9.90 -16.11 5.06
CA GLN A 101 9.69 -15.53 6.39
C GLN A 101 10.59 -14.31 6.65
N SER A 102 11.85 -14.36 6.18
CA SER A 102 12.79 -13.24 6.29
C SER A 102 12.28 -11.96 5.61
N ARG A 103 11.64 -12.08 4.44
CA ARG A 103 11.06 -10.94 3.72
C ARG A 103 9.81 -10.43 4.42
N LEU A 104 8.95 -11.33 4.88
CA LEU A 104 7.76 -10.97 5.65
C LEU A 104 8.14 -10.19 6.91
N ASN A 105 9.15 -10.65 7.65
CA ASN A 105 9.62 -9.98 8.85
C ASN A 105 10.05 -8.53 8.56
N VAL A 106 10.82 -8.30 7.48
CA VAL A 106 11.24 -6.94 7.10
C VAL A 106 10.04 -6.06 6.73
N ILE A 107 9.08 -6.57 5.97
CA ILE A 107 7.86 -5.83 5.60
C ILE A 107 7.06 -5.48 6.86
N PHE A 108 6.86 -6.45 7.75
CA PHE A 108 6.09 -6.29 8.97
C PHE A 108 6.75 -5.33 9.95
N SER A 109 8.08 -5.36 10.08
CA SER A 109 8.81 -4.34 10.85
C SER A 109 8.57 -2.93 10.29
N ARG A 110 8.54 -2.75 8.96
CA ARG A 110 8.21 -1.45 8.36
C ARG A 110 6.76 -1.03 8.63
N PHE A 111 5.82 -1.98 8.60
CA PHE A 111 4.43 -1.69 8.96
C PHE A 111 4.31 -1.26 10.43
N ASP A 112 5.03 -1.93 11.33
CA ASP A 112 5.05 -1.59 12.76
C ASP A 112 5.67 -0.20 13.02
N GLU A 113 6.70 0.18 12.27
CA GLU A 113 7.29 1.54 12.29
C GLU A 113 6.27 2.61 11.87
N VAL A 114 5.54 2.35 10.79
CA VAL A 114 4.52 3.27 10.25
C VAL A 114 3.34 3.40 11.21
N GLN A 115 2.90 2.29 11.80
CA GLN A 115 1.85 2.27 12.82
C GLN A 115 2.28 3.04 14.08
N ARG A 116 3.51 2.84 14.56
CA ARG A 116 4.06 3.55 15.74
C ARG A 116 4.25 5.05 15.50
N SER A 117 4.58 5.44 14.28
CA SER A 117 4.75 6.86 13.93
C SER A 117 3.43 7.63 13.75
N GLY A 118 2.27 6.96 13.89
CA GLY A 118 0.96 7.61 13.75
C GLY A 118 0.63 8.05 12.32
N ASN A 119 1.38 7.56 11.33
CA ASN A 119 1.27 7.93 9.92
C ASN A 119 0.15 7.17 9.16
N MET A 120 -0.84 6.63 9.86
CA MET A 120 -1.90 5.84 9.20
C MET A 120 -2.95 6.76 8.56
N ILE A 121 -3.29 6.52 7.29
CA ILE A 121 -4.36 7.22 6.55
C ILE A 121 -5.55 6.26 6.52
N LEU A 122 -6.11 5.94 7.69
CA LEU A 122 -7.35 5.16 7.74
C LEU A 122 -8.43 5.99 7.04
N SER A 123 -8.87 5.55 5.86
CA SER A 123 -9.94 6.22 5.11
C SER A 123 -11.20 6.21 5.99
N SER A 124 -11.45 7.33 6.67
CA SER A 124 -12.62 7.58 7.52
C SER A 124 -13.87 7.61 6.64
N GLY A 125 -14.40 6.42 6.34
CA GLY A 125 -15.53 6.22 5.43
C GLY A 125 -16.43 5.09 5.90
N SER A 126 -16.75 5.04 7.19
CA SER A 126 -18.01 4.57 7.78
C SER A 126 -17.79 4.32 9.28
N GLY A 127 -18.53 5.05 10.11
CA GLY A 127 -18.54 4.83 11.55
C GLY A 127 -18.90 3.39 11.88
N ARG A 128 -17.98 2.68 12.54
CA ARG A 128 -18.24 1.72 13.61
C ARG A 128 -16.93 1.32 14.28
N CYS A 129 -16.95 1.46 15.60
CA CYS A 129 -15.90 1.27 16.59
C CYS A 129 -14.90 0.14 16.28
N PHE A 130 -13.61 0.46 16.27
CA PHE A 130 -12.51 -0.50 16.52
C PHE A 130 -11.36 0.13 17.32
N LEU A 131 -11.68 0.95 18.33
CA LEU A 131 -10.74 1.21 19.43
C LEU A 131 -11.19 0.49 20.70
N CYS A 132 -10.86 -0.79 20.74
CA CYS A 132 -10.45 -1.47 21.96
C CYS A 132 -9.12 -2.14 21.54
N VAL A 133 -7.95 -1.80 22.10
CA VAL A 133 -7.55 -1.96 23.50
C VAL A 133 -6.36 -1.02 23.81
N GLN A 134 -6.55 -0.18 24.85
CA GLN A 134 -5.70 0.14 26.03
C GLN A 134 -4.19 0.49 25.86
N THR A 135 -3.59 1.44 26.60
CA THR A 135 -3.54 1.48 28.07
C THR A 135 -3.27 2.85 28.72
N SER A 136 -3.69 2.92 30.01
CA SER A 136 -3.11 3.68 31.15
C SER A 136 -3.24 5.20 31.17
N THR A 137 -4.46 5.65 31.52
CA THR A 137 -4.84 6.69 32.52
C THR A 137 -6.01 7.52 32.00
N GLY A 138 -7.02 7.75 32.85
CA GLY A 138 -8.06 8.74 32.61
C GLY A 138 -9.45 8.20 32.25
N ARG A 139 -10.13 7.67 33.27
CA ARG A 139 -11.58 7.80 33.54
C ARG A 139 -12.52 7.85 32.31
N CYS A 140 -13.08 6.69 31.98
CA CYS A 140 -14.25 6.56 31.11
C CYS A 140 -15.47 7.17 31.83
N SER A 141 -16.15 8.14 31.20
CA SER A 141 -17.48 8.56 31.63
C SER A 141 -18.34 8.77 30.39
N THR A 142 -19.20 7.81 30.12
CA THR A 142 -20.34 7.94 29.22
C THR A 142 -21.39 8.80 29.92
N ARG A 143 -21.81 9.90 29.30
CA ARG A 143 -23.17 10.43 29.50
C ARG A 143 -23.85 10.48 28.16
N TYR A 144 -25.05 9.89 28.14
CA TYR A 144 -26.10 10.21 27.18
C TYR A 144 -26.47 11.69 27.29
#